data_AF-A0AAW2JU26-F1
#
_entry.id   AF-A0AAW2JU26-F1
#
_cell.length_a   1.000
_cell.length_b   1.000
_cell.length_c   1.000
_cell.angle_alpha   90.00
_cell.angle_beta   90.00
_cell.angle_gamma   90.00
#
_symmetry.space_group_name_H-M   'P 1'
#
loop_
_entity.id
_entity.type
_entity.pdbx_description
1 polymer ?
#
loop_
_entity_poly.entity_id
_entity_poly.type
_entity_poly.pdbx_seq_one_letter_code
_entity_poly.pdbx_strand_id
1 'polypeptide(L)'
;MHGFFYFSNPPNPTHHDDDELILYVGRPQLGKYGTFRQLIKGGRAPFLQARPLDVNHLEEIMEGDDREQKETLVSILLHYNIFMLLLNKRLHCIYCMLVDACEGQQLDLLVSKFNRQTHQKGEEVVASCHGYDKILSTRFMDIMTHPTARDVILQCLLLFPAQPNEVLYEKAILHFQDLAIHEVGCKSLNDCIALIDGDQRVRLLNQIADVSDFLSYDPYG
;
A
#
# COMPACT_ATOMS: atom_id res chain seq x y z
N MET A 1 -1.61 -28.66 -3.44
CA MET A 1 -0.98 -28.80 -2.12
C MET A 1 -1.24 -27.49 -1.39
N HIS A 2 -2.20 -27.41 -0.48
CA HIS A 2 -2.48 -26.14 0.21
C HIS A 2 -1.67 -26.05 1.51
N GLY A 3 -0.73 -25.11 1.55
CA GLY A 3 -0.07 -24.65 2.78
C GLY A 3 -0.84 -23.46 3.36
N PHE A 4 -0.88 -23.35 4.69
CA PHE A 4 -1.44 -22.18 5.37
C PHE A 4 -0.29 -21.37 5.97
N PHE A 5 -0.45 -20.05 5.94
CA PHE A 5 0.52 -19.08 6.41
C PHE A 5 -0.13 -18.21 7.50
N TYR A 6 0.57 -17.97 8.61
CA TYR A 6 0.09 -17.12 9.71
C TYR A 6 1.19 -16.23 10.26
N PHE A 7 0.92 -14.94 10.49
CA PHE A 7 1.84 -14.03 11.18
C PHE A 7 1.48 -13.88 12.67
N SER A 8 2.48 -13.64 13.51
CA SER A 8 2.32 -13.26 14.91
C SER A 8 3.15 -12.02 15.23
N ASN A 9 2.62 -11.15 16.10
CA ASN A 9 3.41 -10.04 16.65
C ASN A 9 4.51 -10.58 17.58
N PRO A 10 5.71 -9.96 17.59
CA PRO A 10 6.76 -10.36 18.52
C PRO A 10 6.31 -10.13 19.98
N PRO A 11 6.66 -11.05 20.90
CA PRO A 11 6.40 -10.86 22.31
C PRO A 11 7.42 -9.87 22.90
N ASN A 12 6.94 -8.67 23.26
CA ASN A 12 7.58 -7.70 24.16
C ASN A 12 8.77 -6.86 23.59
N PRO A 13 8.75 -5.52 23.68
CA PRO A 13 9.65 -4.62 22.95
C PRO A 13 10.92 -4.27 23.75
N THR A 14 11.73 -5.27 24.13
CA THR A 14 12.94 -5.02 24.96
C THR A 14 14.27 -5.18 24.25
N HIS A 15 14.29 -5.39 22.93
CA HIS A 15 15.52 -5.34 22.13
C HIS A 15 15.28 -4.58 20.83
N HIS A 16 16.14 -3.61 20.55
CA HIS A 16 15.88 -2.52 19.61
C HIS A 16 16.45 -2.73 18.21
N ASP A 17 16.88 -3.94 17.84
CA ASP A 17 17.63 -4.13 16.58
C ASP A 17 17.19 -5.31 15.68
N ASP A 18 16.20 -6.11 16.03
CA ASP A 18 15.72 -7.18 15.14
C ASP A 18 14.17 -7.29 15.17
N ASP A 19 13.49 -6.42 14.43
CA ASP A 19 12.07 -6.61 14.08
C ASP A 19 11.95 -7.74 13.04
N GLU A 20 12.20 -8.97 13.48
CA GLU A 20 12.11 -10.17 12.67
C GLU A 20 10.64 -10.57 12.49
N LEU A 21 10.19 -10.62 11.23
CA LEU A 21 8.84 -10.98 10.88
C LEU A 21 8.71 -12.51 10.87
N ILE A 22 8.03 -13.08 11.87
CA ILE A 22 7.88 -14.53 12.00
C ILE A 22 6.57 -14.98 11.33
N LEU A 23 6.69 -15.77 10.27
CA LEU A 23 5.57 -16.45 9.60
C LEU A 23 5.58 -17.94 9.95
N TYR A 24 4.45 -18.41 10.46
CA TYR A 24 4.20 -19.82 10.68
C TYR A 24 3.59 -20.45 9.42
N VAL A 25 4.34 -21.35 8.80
CA VAL A 25 3.83 -22.19 7.71
C VAL A 25 3.38 -23.53 8.28
N GLY A 26 2.09 -23.83 8.17
CA GLY A 26 1.51 -25.06 8.70
C GLY A 26 0.70 -25.82 7.66
N ARG A 27 0.84 -27.16 7.63
CA ARG A 27 -0.14 -28.06 7.00
C ARG A 27 -1.19 -28.46 8.05
N PRO A 28 -2.50 -28.36 7.79
CA PRO A 28 -3.48 -28.91 8.70
C PRO A 28 -3.42 -30.43 8.57
N GLN A 29 -3.12 -31.13 9.66
CA GLN A 29 -3.49 -32.55 9.73
C GLN A 29 -4.97 -32.63 10.14
N LEU A 30 -5.80 -33.12 9.22
CA LEU A 30 -7.20 -33.45 9.48
C LEU A 30 -7.25 -34.41 10.69
N GLY A 31 -7.74 -33.96 11.84
CA GLY A 31 -7.87 -34.86 12.98
C GLY A 31 -8.51 -34.31 14.24
N LYS A 32 -8.43 -33.02 14.56
CA LYS A 32 -9.04 -32.49 15.79
C LYS A 32 -9.60 -31.08 15.60
N TYR A 33 -10.92 -31.00 15.45
CA TYR A 33 -11.68 -29.74 15.49
C TYR A 33 -11.65 -29.16 16.91
N GLY A 34 -10.64 -28.36 17.20
CA GLY A 34 -10.65 -27.38 18.28
C GLY A 34 -10.64 -25.98 17.68
N THR A 35 -11.42 -25.04 18.22
CA THR A 35 -11.43 -23.66 17.75
C THR A 35 -10.04 -23.02 17.95
N PHE A 36 -9.52 -22.37 16.91
CA PHE A 36 -8.14 -21.83 16.80
C PHE A 36 -7.71 -20.93 17.98
N ARG A 37 -8.67 -20.29 18.65
CA ARG A 37 -8.45 -19.49 19.89
C ARG A 37 -7.97 -20.30 21.10
N GLN A 38 -8.23 -21.60 21.15
CA GLN A 38 -7.84 -22.45 22.30
C GLN A 38 -6.37 -22.91 22.23
N LEU A 39 -5.76 -22.97 21.03
CA LEU A 39 -4.37 -23.40 20.87
C LEU A 39 -3.34 -22.35 21.35
N ILE A 40 -3.70 -21.07 21.32
CA ILE A 40 -2.82 -19.97 21.77
C ILE A 40 -2.75 -19.87 23.30
N LYS A 41 -3.78 -20.32 24.03
CA LYS A 41 -3.83 -20.23 25.50
C LYS A 41 -3.15 -21.39 26.23
N GLY A 42 -2.79 -22.46 25.52
CA GLY A 42 -2.30 -23.70 26.11
C GLY A 42 -0.86 -24.02 25.75
N GLY A 43 0.10 -23.14 26.08
CA GLY A 43 1.51 -23.42 26.42
C GLY A 43 2.44 -24.26 25.51
N ARG A 44 1.97 -25.07 24.56
CA ARG A 44 2.76 -25.83 23.58
C ARG A 44 1.87 -26.14 22.39
N ALA A 45 2.08 -25.44 21.28
CA ALA A 45 1.67 -25.93 19.97
C ALA A 45 2.80 -26.86 19.48
N PRO A 46 2.62 -28.19 19.48
CA PRO A 46 3.59 -29.05 18.80
C PRO A 46 3.31 -28.92 17.30
N PHE A 47 4.36 -28.66 16.52
CA PHE A 47 4.37 -28.69 15.04
C PHE A 47 3.98 -27.41 14.27
N LEU A 48 4.42 -26.24 14.74
CA LEU A 48 4.67 -25.10 13.85
C LEU A 48 6.18 -24.89 13.76
N GLN A 49 6.79 -25.19 12.60
CA GLN A 49 8.16 -24.74 12.35
C GLN A 49 8.10 -23.24 12.08
N ALA A 50 8.39 -22.43 13.11
CA ALA A 50 8.67 -21.01 12.90
C ALA A 50 9.96 -20.94 12.09
N ARG A 51 9.86 -20.51 10.83
CA ARG A 51 11.03 -20.05 10.08
C ARG A 51 10.96 -18.53 10.02
N PRO A 52 12.06 -17.83 10.32
CA PRO A 52 12.12 -16.41 10.04
C PRO A 52 11.89 -16.20 8.54
N LEU A 53 11.08 -15.20 8.22
CA LEU A 53 10.68 -14.96 6.85
C LEU A 53 11.87 -14.40 6.07
N ASP A 54 12.40 -15.20 5.14
CA ASP A 54 13.38 -14.68 4.20
C ASP A 54 12.65 -13.78 3.21
N VAL A 55 13.04 -12.50 3.17
CA VAL A 55 12.51 -11.52 2.23
C VAL A 55 12.61 -12.08 0.82
N ASN A 56 13.73 -12.70 0.45
CA ASN A 56 13.95 -13.27 -0.87
C ASN A 56 12.86 -14.30 -1.25
N HIS A 57 12.39 -15.09 -0.29
CA HIS A 57 11.33 -16.08 -0.55
C HIS A 57 9.97 -15.42 -0.78
N LEU A 58 9.69 -14.30 -0.11
CA LEU A 58 8.50 -13.51 -0.43
C LEU A 58 8.60 -12.90 -1.83
N GLU A 59 9.76 -12.37 -2.21
CA GLU A 59 9.98 -11.83 -3.55
C GLU A 59 9.76 -12.92 -4.60
N GLU A 60 10.32 -14.12 -4.41
CA GLU A 60 10.11 -15.27 -5.30
C GLU A 60 8.63 -15.63 -5.47
N ILE A 61 7.83 -15.62 -4.39
CA ILE A 61 6.39 -15.90 -4.48
C ILE A 61 5.67 -14.78 -5.23
N MET A 62 6.00 -13.51 -4.95
CA MET A 62 5.38 -12.35 -5.59
C MET A 62 5.76 -12.20 -7.06
N GLU A 63 6.96 -12.64 -7.45
CA GLU A 63 7.45 -12.63 -8.83
C GLU A 63 7.06 -13.87 -9.63
N GLY A 64 6.82 -15.01 -8.98
CA GLY A 64 6.52 -16.29 -9.65
C GLY A 64 5.22 -16.32 -10.46
N ASP A 65 4.86 -17.44 -11.07
CA ASP A 65 3.63 -17.51 -11.91
C ASP A 65 2.41 -18.10 -11.16
N ASP A 66 2.57 -18.55 -9.92
CA ASP A 66 1.50 -19.19 -9.14
C ASP A 66 0.53 -18.15 -8.56
N ARG A 67 -0.56 -17.93 -9.31
CA ARG A 67 -1.62 -16.98 -8.95
C ARG A 67 -2.26 -17.28 -7.58
N GLU A 68 -2.47 -18.55 -7.23
CA GLU A 68 -3.12 -18.92 -5.97
C GLU A 68 -2.22 -18.56 -4.77
N GLN A 69 -0.92 -18.82 -4.92
CA GLN A 69 0.07 -18.45 -3.90
C GLN A 69 0.20 -16.93 -3.75
N LYS A 70 0.20 -16.18 -4.86
CA LYS A 70 0.20 -14.71 -4.83
C LYS A 70 -1.03 -14.15 -4.14
N GLU A 71 -2.23 -14.58 -4.53
CA GLU A 71 -3.48 -14.11 -3.93
C GLU A 71 -3.53 -14.43 -2.43
N THR A 72 -3.04 -15.61 -2.04
CA THR A 72 -2.90 -15.98 -0.64
C THR A 72 -1.94 -15.05 0.08
N LEU A 73 -0.74 -14.82 -0.46
CA LEU A 73 0.27 -13.95 0.14
C LEU A 73 -0.23 -12.50 0.25
N VAL A 74 -0.83 -11.95 -0.81
CA VAL A 74 -1.47 -10.63 -0.81
C VAL A 74 -2.52 -10.52 0.29
N SER A 75 -3.42 -11.51 0.40
CA SER A 75 -4.43 -11.53 1.46
C SER A 75 -3.81 -11.48 2.85
N ILE A 76 -2.74 -12.24 3.09
CA ILE A 76 -2.08 -12.28 4.40
C ILE A 76 -1.33 -10.98 4.68
N LEU A 77 -0.59 -10.43 3.71
CA LEU A 77 0.13 -9.17 3.84
C LEU A 77 -0.84 -7.99 4.03
N LEU A 78 -1.97 -7.99 3.34
CA LEU A 78 -3.05 -7.03 3.58
C LEU A 78 -3.61 -7.13 4.99
N HIS A 79 -3.58 -8.30 5.63
CA HIS A 79 -3.97 -8.47 7.03
C HIS A 79 -2.91 -7.96 8.02
N TYR A 80 -1.66 -7.79 7.59
CA TYR A 80 -0.55 -7.33 8.41
C TYR A 80 -0.53 -5.80 8.63
N ASN A 81 0.44 -5.32 9.41
CA ASN A 81 0.68 -3.90 9.64
C ASN A 81 1.37 -3.29 8.41
N ILE A 82 0.60 -2.65 7.54
CA ILE A 82 1.08 -2.05 6.29
C ILE A 82 2.17 -1.01 6.54
N PHE A 83 2.13 -0.30 7.67
CA PHE A 83 3.18 0.66 8.02
C PHE A 83 4.52 -0.01 8.33
N MET A 84 4.54 -1.23 8.86
CA MET A 84 5.81 -1.97 9.02
C MET A 84 6.41 -2.31 7.67
N LEU A 85 5.59 -2.69 6.69
CA LEU A 85 6.05 -2.95 5.33
C LEU A 85 6.55 -1.67 4.65
N LEU A 86 5.86 -0.55 4.88
CA LEU A 86 6.18 0.76 4.29
C LEU A 86 7.46 1.38 4.89
N LEU A 87 7.63 1.30 6.23
CA LEU A 87 8.71 2.00 6.95
C LEU A 87 9.99 1.18 7.08
N ASN A 88 9.91 -0.16 6.97
CA ASN A 88 11.09 -1.00 7.04
C ASN A 88 11.79 -1.06 5.67
N LYS A 89 13.03 -0.56 5.60
CA LYS A 89 13.85 -0.54 4.38
C LYS A 89 13.97 -1.90 3.69
N ARG A 90 13.94 -3.01 4.43
CA ARG A 90 14.05 -4.38 3.89
C ARG A 90 12.71 -4.92 3.41
N LEU A 91 11.59 -4.45 3.97
CA LEU A 91 10.24 -4.90 3.60
C LEU A 91 9.55 -3.96 2.63
N HIS A 92 10.17 -2.81 2.34
CA HIS A 92 9.66 -1.81 1.42
C HIS A 92 9.46 -2.38 0.00
N CYS A 93 10.37 -3.23 -0.48
CA CYS A 93 10.19 -3.96 -1.75
C CYS A 93 8.96 -4.86 -1.75
N ILE A 94 8.69 -5.56 -0.64
CA ILE A 94 7.48 -6.37 -0.46
C ILE A 94 6.22 -5.49 -0.48
N TYR A 95 6.27 -4.31 0.13
CA TYR A 95 5.20 -3.33 0.03
C TYR A 95 4.96 -2.89 -1.42
N CYS A 96 6.02 -2.63 -2.20
CA CYS A 96 5.91 -2.35 -3.63
C CYS A 96 5.12 -3.43 -4.35
N MET A 97 5.58 -4.68 -4.21
CA MET A 97 4.96 -5.82 -4.87
C MET A 97 3.53 -6.05 -4.39
N LEU A 98 3.24 -5.80 -3.11
CA LEU A 98 1.88 -5.90 -2.55
C LEU A 98 0.94 -4.90 -3.24
N VAL A 99 1.34 -3.63 -3.31
CA VAL A 99 0.54 -2.59 -3.96
C VAL A 99 0.35 -2.91 -5.45
N ASP A 100 1.39 -3.38 -6.14
CA ASP A 100 1.30 -3.75 -7.56
C ASP A 100 0.37 -4.94 -7.79
N ALA A 101 0.36 -5.92 -6.88
CA ALA A 101 -0.51 -7.09 -6.96
C ALA A 101 -1.96 -6.83 -6.49
N CYS A 102 -2.25 -5.70 -5.83
CA CYS A 102 -3.58 -5.38 -5.34
C CYS A 102 -4.51 -4.90 -6.45
N GLU A 103 -5.71 -5.48 -6.52
CA GLU A 103 -6.76 -5.07 -7.45
C GLU A 103 -8.12 -4.88 -6.73
N GLY A 104 -8.94 -3.93 -7.21
CA GLY A 104 -10.31 -3.70 -6.74
C GLY A 104 -10.46 -3.65 -5.21
N GLN A 105 -11.19 -4.60 -4.63
CA GLN A 105 -11.44 -4.67 -3.18
C GLN A 105 -10.17 -4.78 -2.32
N GLN A 106 -9.08 -5.31 -2.86
CA GLN A 106 -7.81 -5.39 -2.15
C GLN A 106 -7.20 -3.99 -1.97
N LEU A 107 -7.33 -3.12 -2.97
CA LEU A 107 -6.95 -1.72 -2.86
C LEU A 107 -7.83 -1.00 -1.83
N ASP A 108 -9.15 -1.23 -1.84
CA ASP A 108 -10.06 -0.66 -0.82
C ASP A 108 -9.62 -1.05 0.60
N LEU A 109 -9.25 -2.32 0.81
CA LEU A 109 -8.78 -2.81 2.10
C LEU A 109 -7.45 -2.17 2.49
N LEU A 110 -6.49 -2.08 1.56
CA LEU A 110 -5.20 -1.43 1.76
C LEU A 110 -5.39 0.03 2.20
N VAL A 111 -6.24 0.78 1.50
CA VAL A 111 -6.57 2.19 1.77
C VAL A 111 -7.20 2.34 3.15
N SER A 112 -8.20 1.52 3.47
CA SER A 112 -8.90 1.59 4.76
C SER A 112 -7.95 1.41 5.95
N LYS A 113 -6.94 0.56 5.78
CA LYS A 113 -5.92 0.31 6.80
C LYS A 113 -4.87 1.39 6.85
N PHE A 114 -4.43 1.88 5.70
CA PHE A 114 -3.53 3.02 5.61
C PHE A 114 -4.13 4.22 6.35
N ASN A 115 -5.38 4.58 6.04
CA ASN A 115 -6.10 5.68 6.69
C ASN A 115 -6.30 5.45 8.20
N ARG A 116 -6.63 4.23 8.63
CA ARG A 116 -6.77 3.94 10.08
C ARG A 116 -5.45 4.15 10.83
N GLN A 117 -4.33 3.85 10.20
CA GLN A 117 -3.01 3.89 10.85
C GLN A 117 -2.36 5.28 10.75
N THR A 118 -2.61 6.07 9.71
CA THR A 118 -2.21 7.49 9.64
C THR A 118 -2.86 8.31 10.77
N HIS A 119 -4.15 8.09 11.05
CA HIS A 119 -4.86 8.74 12.15
C HIS A 119 -4.32 8.40 13.55
N GLN A 120 -3.60 7.28 13.71
CA GLN A 120 -3.09 6.82 15.01
C GLN A 120 -1.62 7.21 15.28
N LYS A 121 -0.84 7.59 14.26
CA LYS A 121 0.62 7.81 14.37
C LYS A 121 1.09 9.16 13.81
N GLY A 122 0.21 10.15 13.79
CA GLY A 122 0.28 11.40 13.00
C GLY A 122 1.52 12.30 13.03
N GLU A 123 2.65 11.93 13.65
CA GLU A 123 3.88 12.73 13.65
C GLU A 123 5.19 11.95 13.41
N GLU A 124 5.24 10.62 13.56
CA GLU A 124 6.50 9.85 13.50
C GLU A 124 6.80 9.19 12.13
N VAL A 125 5.87 9.32 11.17
CA VAL A 125 5.95 8.65 9.85
C VAL A 125 6.81 9.45 8.84
N VAL A 126 7.08 10.73 9.14
CA VAL A 126 7.64 11.70 8.18
C VAL A 126 9.13 11.48 7.86
N ALA A 127 9.88 10.76 8.72
CA ALA A 127 11.33 10.70 8.62
C ALA A 127 11.93 9.51 7.83
N SER A 128 11.16 8.46 7.50
CA SER A 128 11.73 7.22 6.92
C SER A 128 11.12 6.78 5.59
N CYS A 129 10.27 7.59 4.97
CA CYS A 129 9.50 7.20 3.78
C CYS A 129 10.29 7.42 2.47
N HIS A 130 11.42 6.73 2.28
CA HIS A 130 12.07 6.67 0.97
C HIS A 130 11.45 5.51 0.16
N GLY A 131 10.79 5.81 -0.97
CA GLY A 131 10.38 4.83 -1.97
C GLY A 131 8.87 4.58 -2.13
N TYR A 132 8.00 5.19 -1.31
CA TYR A 132 6.53 5.09 -1.51
C TYR A 132 6.10 5.79 -2.80
N ASP A 133 6.75 6.91 -3.11
CA ASP A 133 6.62 7.72 -4.31
C ASP A 133 6.83 6.89 -5.57
N LYS A 134 7.81 5.98 -5.59
CA LYS A 134 8.09 5.12 -6.77
C LYS A 134 6.89 4.25 -7.14
N ILE A 135 6.27 3.58 -6.19
CA ILE A 135 5.13 2.68 -6.44
C ILE A 135 3.90 3.49 -6.85
N LEU A 136 3.57 4.49 -6.03
CA LEU A 136 2.40 5.34 -6.27
C LEU A 136 2.53 6.07 -7.60
N SER A 137 3.74 6.43 -8.03
CA SER A 137 3.99 7.03 -9.34
C SER A 137 3.82 6.05 -10.51
N THR A 138 4.12 4.76 -10.30
CA THR A 138 4.00 3.72 -11.34
C THR A 138 2.53 3.43 -11.61
N ARG A 139 1.72 3.36 -10.54
CA ARG A 139 0.28 3.10 -10.60
C ARG A 139 -0.57 4.36 -10.46
N PHE A 140 0.00 5.53 -10.74
CA PHE A 140 -0.63 6.81 -10.44
C PHE A 140 -2.03 6.93 -11.05
N MET A 141 -2.17 6.60 -12.34
CA MET A 141 -3.45 6.67 -13.04
C MET A 141 -4.47 5.67 -12.50
N ASP A 142 -4.08 4.41 -12.27
CA ASP A 142 -4.96 3.40 -11.68
C ASP A 142 -5.51 3.86 -10.33
N ILE A 143 -4.65 4.45 -9.51
CA ILE A 143 -5.00 4.87 -8.15
C ILE A 143 -5.88 6.13 -8.21
N MET A 144 -5.51 7.14 -9.00
CA MET A 144 -6.23 8.42 -9.08
C MET A 144 -7.59 8.33 -9.76
N THR A 145 -7.81 7.29 -10.58
CA THR A 145 -9.11 7.02 -11.22
C THR A 145 -9.96 6.01 -10.42
N HIS A 146 -9.43 5.43 -9.34
CA HIS A 146 -10.18 4.54 -8.47
C HIS A 146 -10.97 5.32 -7.41
N PRO A 147 -12.27 5.00 -7.17
CA PRO A 147 -13.13 5.74 -6.22
C PRO A 147 -12.55 5.89 -4.81
N THR A 148 -11.96 4.82 -4.27
CA THR A 148 -11.34 4.81 -2.93
C THR A 148 -9.82 5.00 -2.96
N ALA A 149 -9.11 4.40 -3.94
CA ALA A 149 -7.66 4.33 -3.88
C ALA A 149 -6.98 5.69 -4.01
N ARG A 150 -7.64 6.66 -4.66
CA ARG A 150 -7.23 8.06 -4.72
C ARG A 150 -6.84 8.63 -3.35
N ASP A 151 -7.50 8.21 -2.28
CA ASP A 151 -7.26 8.72 -0.93
C ASP A 151 -5.83 8.42 -0.46
N VAL A 152 -5.19 7.34 -0.94
CA VAL A 152 -3.79 7.04 -0.59
C VAL A 152 -2.86 8.13 -1.09
N ILE A 153 -2.99 8.54 -2.36
CA ILE A 153 -2.17 9.61 -2.92
C ILE A 153 -2.49 10.93 -2.23
N LEU A 154 -3.77 11.26 -2.03
CA LEU A 154 -4.17 12.50 -1.37
C LEU A 154 -3.65 12.60 0.08
N GLN A 155 -3.69 11.49 0.82
CA GLN A 155 -3.11 11.43 2.17
C GLN A 155 -1.58 11.58 2.13
N CYS A 156 -0.89 11.01 1.15
CA CYS A 156 0.54 11.28 0.98
C CYS A 156 0.83 12.76 0.74
N LEU A 157 0.03 13.42 -0.10
CA LEU A 157 0.17 14.86 -0.37
C LEU A 157 -0.11 15.73 0.85
N LEU A 158 -1.03 15.31 1.73
CA LEU A 158 -1.35 15.99 2.99
C LEU A 158 -0.31 15.78 4.09
N LEU A 159 0.23 14.56 4.20
CA LEU A 159 1.07 14.14 5.33
C LEU A 159 2.56 14.44 5.11
N PHE A 160 3.03 14.40 3.86
CA PHE A 160 4.43 14.60 3.54
C PHE A 160 4.68 16.00 2.96
N PRO A 161 5.83 16.62 3.26
CA PRO A 161 6.20 17.89 2.65
C PRO A 161 6.36 17.76 1.12
N ALA A 162 6.45 18.91 0.44
CA ALA A 162 6.51 18.97 -1.02
C ALA A 162 7.66 18.15 -1.64
N GLN A 163 8.85 18.15 -1.02
CA GLN A 163 10.03 17.49 -1.60
C GLN A 163 9.84 15.96 -1.79
N PRO A 164 9.41 15.16 -0.78
CA PRO A 164 9.07 13.75 -0.98
C PRO A 164 7.95 13.48 -2.00
N ASN A 165 7.05 14.45 -2.20
CA ASN A 165 5.89 14.31 -3.07
C ASN A 165 6.13 14.82 -4.49
N GLU A 166 7.33 15.31 -4.80
CA GLU A 166 7.66 15.89 -6.11
C GLU A 166 7.33 14.95 -7.26
N VAL A 167 7.66 13.65 -7.12
CA VAL A 167 7.36 12.64 -8.15
C VAL A 167 5.85 12.51 -8.40
N LEU A 168 5.02 12.61 -7.35
CA LEU A 168 3.55 12.56 -7.49
C LEU A 168 3.01 13.84 -8.13
N TYR A 169 3.60 15.00 -7.83
CA TYR A 169 3.26 16.25 -8.49
C TYR A 169 3.56 16.19 -9.99
N GLU A 170 4.73 15.66 -10.36
CA GLU A 170 5.12 15.45 -11.75
C GLU A 170 4.17 14.50 -12.48
N LYS A 171 3.69 13.45 -11.81
CA LYS A 171 2.67 12.54 -12.38
C LYS A 171 1.30 13.20 -12.55
N ALA A 172 0.87 14.02 -11.59
CA ALA A 172 -0.37 14.79 -11.72
C ALA A 172 -0.33 15.73 -12.92
N ILE A 173 0.81 16.40 -13.14
CA ILE A 173 1.05 17.25 -14.30
C ILE A 173 1.11 16.43 -15.58
N LEU A 174 1.80 15.30 -15.59
CA LEU A 174 1.91 14.47 -16.80
C LEU A 174 0.55 13.96 -17.30
N HIS A 175 -0.35 13.64 -16.37
CA HIS A 175 -1.63 12.97 -16.68
C HIS A 175 -2.87 13.85 -16.50
N PHE A 176 -2.71 15.17 -16.33
CA PHE A 176 -3.83 16.03 -15.94
C PHE A 176 -5.01 15.99 -16.92
N GLN A 177 -4.75 15.90 -18.22
CA GLN A 177 -5.81 15.87 -19.24
C GLN A 177 -6.64 14.60 -19.14
N ASP A 178 -5.99 13.43 -19.05
CA ASP A 178 -6.65 12.13 -18.90
C ASP A 178 -7.47 12.09 -17.60
N LEU A 179 -6.94 12.67 -16.52
CA LEU A 179 -7.67 12.80 -15.26
C LEU A 179 -8.88 13.72 -15.40
N ALA A 180 -8.73 14.88 -16.05
CA ALA A 180 -9.79 15.89 -16.16
C ALA A 180 -11.05 15.36 -16.87
N ILE A 181 -10.91 14.47 -17.85
CA ILE A 181 -12.05 13.89 -18.60
C ILE A 181 -12.54 12.55 -18.02
N HIS A 182 -12.01 12.12 -16.87
CA HIS A 182 -12.38 10.87 -16.23
C HIS A 182 -13.33 11.12 -15.04
N GLU A 183 -14.43 10.37 -14.95
CA GLU A 183 -15.50 10.53 -13.93
C GLU A 183 -15.00 10.67 -12.48
N VAL A 184 -14.04 9.82 -12.10
CA VAL A 184 -13.36 9.87 -10.79
C VAL A 184 -12.12 10.76 -10.82
N GLY A 185 -11.38 10.75 -11.94
CA GLY A 185 -10.09 11.41 -12.08
C GLY A 185 -10.20 12.92 -11.94
N CYS A 186 -11.28 13.53 -12.44
CA CYS A 186 -11.44 14.98 -12.41
C CYS A 186 -11.55 15.50 -10.96
N LYS A 187 -12.25 14.74 -10.13
CA LYS A 187 -12.36 15.00 -8.69
C LYS A 187 -11.00 14.82 -8.00
N SER A 188 -10.23 13.79 -8.37
CA SER A 188 -8.90 13.55 -7.81
C SER A 188 -7.90 14.63 -8.23
N LEU A 189 -7.98 15.11 -9.47
CA LEU A 189 -7.18 16.21 -9.98
C LEU A 189 -7.49 17.53 -9.25
N ASN A 190 -8.77 17.83 -9.01
CA ASN A 190 -9.17 19.01 -8.23
C ASN A 190 -8.59 18.99 -6.82
N ASP A 191 -8.61 17.84 -6.15
CA ASP A 191 -7.97 17.68 -4.84
C ASP A 191 -6.44 17.86 -4.94
N CYS A 192 -5.80 17.31 -5.98
CA CYS A 192 -4.38 17.56 -6.23
C CYS A 192 -4.07 19.05 -6.44
N ILE A 193 -4.89 19.80 -7.20
CA ILE A 193 -4.67 21.24 -7.41
C ILE A 193 -4.73 22.03 -6.09
N ALA A 194 -5.50 21.55 -5.11
CA ALA A 194 -5.59 22.14 -3.78
C ALA A 194 -4.39 21.78 -2.88
N LEU A 195 -3.70 20.67 -3.14
CA LEU A 195 -2.63 20.11 -2.30
C LEU A 195 -1.22 20.29 -2.86
N ILE A 196 -1.06 20.36 -4.19
CA ILE A 196 0.21 20.66 -4.84
C ILE A 196 0.57 22.11 -4.54
N ASP A 197 1.83 22.36 -4.19
CA ASP A 197 2.35 23.69 -3.91
C ASP A 197 3.54 24.03 -4.83
N GLY A 198 4.00 25.29 -4.77
CA GLY A 198 5.18 25.75 -5.49
C GLY A 198 5.03 25.80 -7.01
N ASP A 199 6.15 25.67 -7.71
CA ASP A 199 6.25 25.83 -9.16
C ASP A 199 5.45 24.77 -9.92
N GLN A 200 5.33 23.55 -9.36
CA GLN A 200 4.51 22.48 -9.95
C GLN A 200 3.04 22.91 -10.06
N ARG A 201 2.49 23.57 -9.03
CA ARG A 201 1.11 24.04 -9.04
C ARG A 201 0.88 25.08 -10.13
N VAL A 202 1.78 26.05 -10.25
CA VAL A 202 1.71 27.09 -11.29
C VAL A 202 1.77 26.46 -12.68
N ARG A 203 2.68 25.50 -12.88
CA ARG A 203 2.82 24.79 -14.16
C ARG A 203 1.57 23.98 -14.51
N LEU A 204 0.99 23.29 -13.54
CA LEU A 204 -0.27 22.55 -13.72
C LEU A 204 -1.41 23.48 -14.16
N LEU A 205 -1.61 24.59 -13.43
CA LEU A 205 -2.69 25.53 -13.71
C LEU A 205 -2.54 26.20 -15.09
N ASN A 206 -1.31 26.53 -15.49
CA ASN A 206 -1.06 27.07 -16.83
C ASN A 206 -1.39 26.05 -17.92
N GLN A 207 -0.97 24.78 -17.75
CA GLN A 207 -1.29 23.73 -18.72
C GLN A 207 -2.79 23.45 -18.82
N ILE A 208 -3.53 23.52 -17.70
CA ILE A 208 -4.99 23.42 -17.69
C ILE A 208 -5.61 24.59 -18.48
N ALA A 209 -5.14 25.82 -18.24
CA ALA A 209 -5.62 26.99 -18.96
C ALA A 209 -5.36 26.88 -20.47
N ASP A 210 -4.22 26.32 -20.88
CA ASP A 210 -3.87 26.13 -22.30
C ASP A 210 -4.82 25.17 -23.04
N VAL A 211 -5.55 24.31 -22.32
CA VAL A 211 -6.49 23.35 -22.91
C VAL A 211 -7.93 23.53 -22.42
N SER A 212 -8.25 24.68 -21.82
CA SER A 212 -9.57 24.94 -21.22
C SER A 212 -10.72 24.82 -22.23
N ASP A 213 -10.50 25.23 -23.48
CA ASP A 213 -11.51 25.12 -24.53
C ASP A 213 -11.89 23.65 -24.76
N PHE A 214 -10.90 22.75 -24.85
CA PHE A 214 -11.13 21.32 -25.00
C PHE A 214 -11.87 20.73 -23.79
N LEU A 215 -11.41 21.04 -22.57
CA LEU A 215 -12.02 20.55 -21.34
C LEU A 215 -13.48 21.01 -21.19
N SER A 216 -13.79 22.24 -21.60
CA SER A 216 -15.15 22.80 -21.49
C SER A 216 -16.22 22.08 -22.31
N TYR A 217 -15.81 21.24 -23.28
CA TYR A 217 -16.73 20.40 -24.07
C TYR A 217 -16.94 18.99 -23.48
N ASP A 218 -16.14 18.58 -22.50
CA ASP A 218 -16.27 17.30 -21.83
C ASP A 218 -17.20 17.42 -20.61
N PRO A 219 -18.07 16.44 -20.31
CA PRO A 219 -18.97 16.52 -19.15
C PRO A 219 -18.26 16.51 -17.79
N TYR A 220 -16.99 16.12 -17.72
CA TYR A 220 -16.20 16.08 -16.49
C TYR A 220 -15.12 17.17 -16.40
N GLY A 221 -14.65 17.68 -17.56
CA GLY A 221 -13.60 18.69 -17.69
C GLY A 221 -13.98 20.07 -17.16
#